data_AF-A0A3S4I589-F1
#
_entry.id   AF-A0A3S4I589-F1
#
_cell.length_a   1.000
_cell.length_b   1.000
_cell.length_c   1.000
_cell.angle_alpha   90.00
_cell.angle_beta   90.00
_cell.angle_gamma   90.00
#
_symmetry.space_group_name_H-M   'P 1'
#
loop_
_entity.id
_entity.type
_entity.pdbx_description
1 polymer ?
#
loop_
_entity_poly.entity_id
_entity_poly.type
_entity_poly.pdbx_seq_one_letter_code
_entity_poly.pdbx_strand_id
1 'polypeptide(L)'
;MSATRPDSPCIALCSTALGDNVCRGCARTFAEVSQWCFMSADEREAVWLRLPARQRLLQLAAAYGALLELDEIDGQEWGRLPDGSLYRLDEAGWLRWRDAASARENACDCAGLSLDAAAAWLRGQ
;
A
#
# COMPACT_ATOMS: atom_id res chain seq x y z
N MET A 1 3.47 -21.95 -21.79
CA MET A 1 2.42 -21.78 -20.77
C MET A 1 1.94 -20.34 -20.87
N SER A 2 0.74 -20.13 -21.41
CA SER A 2 0.15 -18.77 -21.40
C SER A 2 -0.11 -18.41 -19.94
N ALA A 3 0.56 -17.37 -19.44
CA ALA A 3 0.42 -16.96 -18.05
C ALA A 3 -0.90 -16.19 -17.88
N THR A 4 -2.03 -16.92 -17.82
CA THR A 4 -3.29 -16.36 -17.36
C THR A 4 -3.12 -15.94 -15.91
N ARG A 5 -3.49 -14.69 -15.59
CA ARG A 5 -3.53 -14.17 -14.22
C ARG A 5 -4.34 -15.14 -13.34
N PRO A 6 -3.87 -15.50 -12.14
CA PRO A 6 -4.60 -16.42 -11.26
C PRO A 6 -5.94 -15.82 -10.82
N ASP A 7 -6.90 -16.67 -10.48
CA ASP A 7 -8.25 -16.25 -10.05
C ASP A 7 -8.26 -15.44 -8.75
N SER A 8 -7.18 -15.52 -7.96
CA SER A 8 -7.03 -14.77 -6.71
C SER A 8 -5.57 -14.33 -6.53
N PRO A 9 -5.34 -13.13 -5.98
CA PRO A 9 -3.99 -12.66 -5.62
C PRO A 9 -3.46 -13.30 -4.32
N CYS A 10 -4.22 -14.18 -3.68
CA CYS A 10 -3.83 -14.83 -2.43
C CYS A 10 -2.63 -15.76 -2.62
N ILE A 11 -1.64 -15.65 -1.73
CA ILE A 11 -0.49 -16.57 -1.69
C ILE A 11 -0.56 -17.57 -0.51
N ALA A 12 -1.76 -17.74 0.05
CA ALA A 12 -2.02 -18.58 1.23
C ALA A 12 -1.24 -18.19 2.52
N LEU A 13 -0.71 -16.97 2.58
CA LEU A 13 -0.17 -16.35 3.78
C LEU A 13 -1.09 -15.19 4.19
N CYS A 14 -1.77 -15.34 5.33
CA CYS A 14 -2.68 -14.33 5.84
C CYS A 14 -2.18 -13.77 7.16
N SER A 15 -1.84 -12.47 7.17
CA SER A 15 -1.45 -11.77 8.38
C SER A 15 -2.57 -10.92 8.98
N THR A 16 -3.69 -10.72 8.25
CA THR A 16 -4.84 -10.01 8.79
C THR A 16 -5.56 -10.80 9.88
N ALA A 17 -5.46 -12.13 9.85
CA ALA A 17 -5.90 -12.99 10.96
C ALA A 17 -5.07 -12.79 12.24
N LEU A 18 -3.88 -12.17 12.13
CA LEU A 18 -2.99 -11.85 13.24
C LEU A 18 -3.08 -10.39 13.68
N GLY A 19 -3.96 -9.59 13.05
CA GLY A 19 -4.23 -8.20 13.43
C GLY A 19 -3.71 -7.13 12.47
N ASP A 20 -3.06 -7.46 11.35
CA ASP A 20 -2.72 -6.45 10.33
C ASP A 20 -3.99 -6.00 9.57
N ASN A 21 -4.14 -4.70 9.29
CA ASN A 21 -5.24 -4.20 8.46
C ASN A 21 -5.07 -4.53 6.97
N VAL A 22 -3.81 -4.62 6.51
CA VAL A 22 -3.43 -5.04 5.15
C VAL A 22 -2.58 -6.29 5.22
N CYS A 23 -2.94 -7.31 4.43
CA CYS A 23 -2.25 -8.59 4.41
C CYS A 23 -0.82 -8.46 3.89
N ARG A 24 0.18 -8.89 4.68
CA ARG A 24 1.59 -8.87 4.28
C ARG A 24 1.93 -9.77 3.09
N GLY A 25 1.08 -10.77 2.81
CA GLY A 25 1.28 -11.71 1.71
C GLY A 25 0.73 -11.22 0.38
N CYS A 26 -0.53 -10.75 0.36
CA CYS A 26 -1.22 -10.38 -0.88
C CYS A 26 -1.58 -8.89 -1.01
N ALA A 27 -1.23 -8.06 -0.02
CA ALA A 27 -1.50 -6.62 0.05
C ALA A 27 -2.99 -6.22 -0.07
N ARG A 28 -3.92 -7.17 0.14
CA ARG A 28 -5.35 -6.91 0.26
C ARG A 28 -5.75 -6.55 1.69
N THR A 29 -6.82 -5.78 1.82
CA THR A 29 -7.47 -5.54 3.12
C THR A 29 -8.24 -6.78 3.58
N PHE A 30 -8.57 -6.88 4.87
CA PHE A 30 -9.40 -7.98 5.38
C PHE A 30 -10.77 -8.05 4.68
N ALA A 31 -11.38 -6.90 4.37
CA ALA A 31 -12.65 -6.83 3.66
C ALA A 31 -12.53 -7.45 2.25
N GLU A 32 -11.48 -7.12 1.51
CA GLU A 32 -11.24 -7.67 0.17
C GLU A 32 -10.92 -9.17 0.20
N VAL A 33 -10.21 -9.65 1.22
CA VAL A 33 -9.94 -11.08 1.40
C VAL A 33 -11.23 -11.84 1.69
N SER A 34 -12.05 -11.36 2.63
CA SER A 34 -13.27 -12.04 3.09
C SER A 34 -14.41 -11.99 2.07
N GLN A 35 -14.49 -10.92 1.27
CA GLN A 35 -15.56 -10.74 0.27
C GLN A 35 -15.18 -11.21 -1.14
N TRP A 36 -13.97 -11.71 -1.37
CA TRP A 36 -13.46 -12.04 -2.71
C TRP A 36 -14.41 -12.88 -3.57
N CYS A 37 -15.02 -13.92 -2.98
CA CYS A 37 -15.93 -14.84 -3.67
C CYS A 37 -17.28 -14.21 -4.02
N PHE A 38 -17.65 -13.10 -3.38
CA PHE A 38 -18.92 -12.40 -3.56
C PHE A 38 -18.78 -11.14 -4.44
N MET A 39 -17.55 -10.67 -4.67
CA MET A 39 -17.28 -9.55 -5.57
C MET A 39 -17.68 -9.88 -7.02
N SER A 40 -18.11 -8.86 -7.76
CA SER A 40 -18.24 -8.87 -9.21
C SER A 40 -16.87 -8.93 -9.91
N ALA A 41 -16.88 -9.12 -11.23
CA ALA A 41 -15.64 -9.09 -12.01
C ALA A 41 -14.98 -7.70 -11.96
N ASP A 42 -15.77 -6.63 -12.04
CA ASP A 42 -15.28 -5.25 -12.01
C ASP A 42 -14.69 -4.89 -10.65
N GLU A 43 -15.31 -5.32 -9.54
CA GLU A 43 -14.77 -5.13 -8.20
C GLU A 43 -13.44 -5.89 -8.01
N ARG A 44 -13.34 -7.13 -8.51
CA ARG A 44 -12.09 -7.89 -8.47
C ARG A 44 -11.00 -7.21 -9.30
N GLU A 45 -11.33 -6.67 -10.47
CA GLU A 45 -10.37 -5.94 -11.30
C GLU A 45 -9.90 -4.65 -10.62
N ALA A 46 -10.80 -3.91 -9.96
CA ALA A 46 -10.43 -2.74 -9.18
C ALA A 46 -9.44 -3.09 -8.05
N VAL A 47 -9.63 -4.21 -7.35
CA VAL A 47 -8.64 -4.70 -6.37
C VAL A 47 -7.31 -5.01 -7.05
N TRP A 48 -7.33 -5.77 -8.15
CA TRP A 48 -6.12 -6.12 -8.91
C TRP A 48 -5.29 -4.90 -9.33
N LEU A 49 -5.95 -3.82 -9.77
CA LEU A 49 -5.29 -2.58 -10.18
C LEU A 49 -4.58 -1.86 -9.02
N ARG A 50 -5.09 -1.99 -7.79
CA ARG A 50 -4.50 -1.36 -6.59
C ARG A 50 -3.32 -2.13 -6.01
N LEU A 51 -3.27 -3.46 -6.20
CA LEU A 51 -2.28 -4.33 -5.54
C LEU A 51 -0.82 -3.97 -5.79
N PRO A 52 -0.37 -3.64 -7.01
CA PRO A 52 1.03 -3.29 -7.23
C PRO A 52 1.49 -2.08 -6.39
N ALA A 53 0.64 -1.05 -6.30
CA ALA A 53 0.91 0.13 -5.48
C ALA A 53 0.92 -0.25 -3.98
N ARG A 54 -0.10 -0.97 -3.50
CA ARG A 54 -0.17 -1.42 -2.10
C ARG A 54 0.99 -2.31 -1.68
N GLN A 55 1.45 -3.20 -2.55
CA GLN A 55 2.64 -4.03 -2.29
C GLN A 55 3.86 -3.17 -2.03
N ARG A 56 4.01 -2.08 -2.79
CA ARG A 56 5.12 -1.16 -2.61
C ARG A 56 4.98 -0.32 -1.34
N LEU A 57 3.77 0.14 -1.01
CA LEU A 57 3.50 0.82 0.28
C LEU A 57 3.78 -0.11 1.46
N LEU A 58 3.38 -1.38 1.37
CA LEU A 58 3.61 -2.39 2.39
C LEU A 58 5.10 -2.63 2.64
N GLN A 59 5.91 -2.70 1.56
CA GLN A 59 7.36 -2.80 1.65
C GLN A 59 7.99 -1.57 2.32
N LEU A 60 7.51 -0.37 2.00
CA LEU A 60 7.96 0.88 2.61
C LEU A 60 7.57 0.96 4.10
N ALA A 61 6.34 0.57 4.45
CA ALA A 61 5.89 0.48 5.85
C ALA A 61 6.81 -0.45 6.66
N ALA A 62 7.14 -1.61 6.11
CA ALA A 62 8.03 -2.58 6.75
C ALA A 62 9.44 -2.00 6.96
N ALA A 63 10.02 -1.32 5.96
CA ALA A 63 11.32 -0.64 6.09
C ALA A 63 11.27 0.60 7.01
N TYR A 64 10.10 1.22 7.14
CA TYR A 64 9.86 2.27 8.12
C TYR A 64 9.81 1.71 9.55
N GLY A 65 9.43 0.45 9.71
CA GLY A 65 9.18 -0.19 11.02
C GLY A 65 7.74 0.01 11.49
N ALA A 66 6.78 0.20 10.57
CA ALA A 66 5.37 0.39 10.85
C ALA A 66 4.49 -0.66 10.17
N LEU A 67 3.25 -0.78 10.64
CA LEU A 67 2.19 -1.49 9.93
C LEU A 67 1.64 -0.58 8.83
N LEU A 68 1.22 -1.18 7.71
CA LEU A 68 0.53 -0.43 6.66
C LEU A 68 -0.92 -0.21 7.07
N GLU A 69 -1.24 1.05 7.31
CA GLU A 69 -2.60 1.57 7.41
C GLU A 69 -2.95 2.32 6.13
N LEU A 70 -4.11 2.06 5.53
CA LEU A 70 -4.54 2.70 4.29
C LEU A 70 -5.66 3.72 4.58
N ASP A 71 -5.52 4.91 4.01
CA ASP A 71 -6.56 5.93 3.99
C ASP A 71 -6.88 6.35 2.57
N GLU A 72 -8.15 6.67 2.32
CA GLU A 72 -8.59 7.31 1.09
C GLU A 72 -8.73 8.82 1.30
N ILE A 73 -7.94 9.60 0.58
CA ILE A 73 -7.90 11.07 0.67
C ILE A 73 -7.91 11.63 -0.73
N ASP A 74 -8.88 12.49 -1.03
CA ASP A 74 -9.06 13.12 -2.34
C ASP A 74 -9.16 12.08 -3.50
N GLY A 75 -9.76 10.92 -3.21
CA GLY A 75 -9.91 9.81 -4.17
C GLY A 75 -8.62 9.03 -4.44
N GLN A 76 -7.57 9.25 -3.65
CA GLN A 76 -6.30 8.55 -3.72
C GLN A 76 -6.05 7.74 -2.46
N GLU A 77 -5.43 6.58 -2.62
CA GLU A 77 -5.06 5.75 -1.49
C GLU A 77 -3.66 6.13 -0.98
N TRP A 78 -3.56 6.35 0.33
CA TRP A 78 -2.33 6.72 1.03
C TRP A 78 -2.03 5.69 2.12
N GLY A 79 -0.75 5.42 2.35
CA GLY A 79 -0.31 4.81 3.58
C GLY A 79 -0.22 5.84 4.71
N ARG A 80 -0.65 5.50 5.93
CA ARG A 80 -0.48 6.33 7.12
C ARG A 80 0.70 5.83 7.97
N LEU A 81 1.53 6.76 8.41
CA LEU A 81 2.64 6.53 9.33
C LEU A 81 2.18 6.71 10.79
N PRO A 82 2.92 6.19 11.78
CA PRO A 82 2.55 6.30 13.20
C PRO A 82 2.43 7.72 13.74
N ASP A 83 3.10 8.70 13.12
CA ASP A 83 2.98 10.13 13.46
C ASP A 83 1.75 10.81 12.83
N GLY A 84 0.94 10.04 12.10
CA GLY A 84 -0.26 10.50 11.41
C GLY A 84 0.01 11.07 10.01
N SER A 85 1.28 11.22 9.61
CA SER A 85 1.63 11.67 8.27
C SER A 85 1.32 10.60 7.23
N LEU A 86 1.17 11.02 5.99
CA LEU A 86 0.70 10.18 4.90
C LEU A 86 1.78 10.05 3.85
N TYR A 87 1.85 8.89 3.19
CA TYR A 87 2.76 8.65 2.09
C TYR A 87 2.09 7.85 0.98
N ARG A 88 2.48 8.12 -0.27
CA ARG A 88 2.06 7.33 -1.42
C ARG A 88 3.12 7.38 -2.52
N LEU A 89 2.96 6.52 -3.52
CA LEU A 89 3.68 6.65 -4.77
C LEU A 89 2.74 7.22 -5.83
N ASP A 90 3.21 8.18 -6.60
CA ASP A 90 2.49 8.61 -7.80
C ASP A 90 2.82 7.73 -9.01
N GLU A 91 2.15 7.99 -10.14
CA GLU A 91 2.31 7.23 -11.38
C GLU A 91 3.74 7.33 -11.96
N ALA A 92 4.48 8.39 -11.63
CA ALA A 92 5.87 8.55 -12.02
C ALA A 92 6.84 7.83 -11.07
N GLY A 93 6.33 7.18 -10.03
CA GLY A 93 7.13 6.47 -9.02
C GLY A 93 7.72 7.39 -7.95
N TRP A 94 7.30 8.65 -7.87
CA TRP A 94 7.77 9.57 -6.83
C TRP A 94 7.10 9.26 -5.51
N LEU A 95 7.90 9.25 -4.45
CA LEU A 95 7.39 9.12 -3.09
C LEU A 95 6.88 10.47 -2.62
N ARG A 96 5.56 10.55 -2.44
CA ARG A 96 4.86 11.72 -1.92
C ARG A 96 4.68 11.54 -0.42
N TRP A 97 4.86 12.62 0.32
CA TRP A 97 4.58 12.70 1.76
C TRP A 97 3.67 13.89 2.02
N ARG A 98 2.72 13.75 2.94
CA ARG A 98 1.80 14.80 3.36
C ARG A 98 1.71 14.84 4.89
N ASP A 99 1.83 16.05 5.43
CA ASP A 99 1.75 16.31 6.87
C ASP A 99 0.35 16.04 7.44
N ALA A 100 0.30 15.56 8.68
CA ALA A 100 -0.95 15.25 9.37
C ALA A 100 -1.78 16.50 9.74
N ALA A 101 -1.12 17.64 10.01
CA ALA A 101 -1.74 18.80 10.66
C ALA A 101 -1.89 20.03 9.76
N SER A 102 -0.98 20.21 8.79
CA SER A 102 -0.79 21.48 8.07
C SER A 102 -0.98 21.39 6.55
N ALA A 103 -1.33 20.22 6.03
CA ALA A 103 -1.44 19.94 4.59
C ALA A 103 -0.16 20.27 3.79
N ARG A 104 1.00 20.40 4.44
CA ARG A 104 2.30 20.50 3.78
C ARG A 104 2.58 19.20 3.02
N GLU A 105 3.02 19.32 1.78
CA GLU A 105 3.39 18.18 0.94
C GLU A 105 4.84 18.28 0.48
N ASN A 106 5.54 17.15 0.49
CA ASN A 106 6.89 17.01 -0.05
C ASN A 106 6.95 15.78 -0.96
N ALA A 107 7.95 15.75 -1.83
CA ALA A 107 8.16 14.63 -2.73
C ALA A 107 9.64 14.33 -2.94
N CYS A 108 9.95 13.04 -3.12
CA CYS A 108 11.27 12.54 -3.48
C CYS A 108 11.17 11.66 -4.73
N ASP A 109 12.06 11.88 -5.69
CA ASP A 109 12.37 10.86 -6.70
C ASP A 109 13.18 9.75 -6.03
N CYS A 110 12.43 8.83 -5.44
CA CYS A 110 12.95 7.70 -4.69
C CYS A 110 12.97 6.43 -5.57
N ALA A 111 12.79 6.54 -6.89
CA ALA A 111 12.69 5.40 -7.81
C ALA A 111 13.96 4.53 -7.82
N GLY A 112 15.13 5.16 -7.62
CA GLY A 112 16.44 4.49 -7.51
C GLY A 112 16.89 4.17 -6.09
N LEU A 113 16.11 4.53 -5.06
CA LEU A 113 16.51 4.33 -3.66
C LEU A 113 16.15 2.93 -3.16
N SER A 114 16.97 2.42 -2.23
CA SER A 114 16.59 1.26 -1.44
C SER A 114 15.37 1.58 -0.57
N LEU A 115 14.65 0.54 -0.12
CA LEU A 115 13.53 0.70 0.79
C LEU A 115 13.93 1.41 2.09
N ASP A 116 15.11 1.11 2.62
CA ASP A 116 15.64 1.76 3.83
C ASP A 116 15.93 3.25 3.63
N ALA A 117 16.46 3.62 2.46
CA ALA A 117 16.73 5.01 2.13
C ALA A 117 15.44 5.80 1.92
N ALA A 118 14.44 5.21 1.25
CA ALA A 118 13.11 5.80 1.11
C ALA A 118 12.41 5.95 2.48
N ALA A 119 12.51 4.95 3.35
CA ALA A 119 12.00 5.04 4.72
C ALA A 119 12.74 6.09 5.56
N ALA A 120 14.05 6.25 5.38
CA ALA A 120 14.82 7.30 6.04
C ALA A 120 14.40 8.70 5.57
N TRP A 121 14.08 8.86 4.28
CA TRP A 121 13.51 10.10 3.76
C TRP A 121 12.17 10.43 4.40
N LEU A 122 11.26 9.46 4.53
CA LEU A 122 9.97 9.64 5.21
C LEU A 122 10.13 10.09 6.66
N ARG A 123 11.09 9.50 7.40
CA ARG A 123 11.40 9.90 8.78
C ARG A 123 11.99 11.31 8.89
N GLY A 124 12.51 11.86 7.80
CA GLY A 124 13.16 13.18 7.77
C GLY A 124 12.24 14.32 7.33
N GLN A 125 10.95 14.06 7.06
CA GLN A 125 9.98 15.09 6.71
C GLN A 125 9.53 15.86 7.95
#